data_AF-A0A2N2VVV1-F1
#
_entry.id   AF-A0A2N2VVV1-F1
#
_cell.length_a   1.000
_cell.length_b   1.000
_cell.length_c   1.000
_cell.angle_alpha   90.00
_cell.angle_beta   90.00
_cell.angle_gamma   90.00
#
_symmetry.space_group_name_H-M   'P 1'
#
loop_
_entity.id
_entity.type
_entity.pdbx_description
1 polymer ?
#
loop_
_entity_poly.entity_id
_entity_poly.type
_entity_poly.pdbx_seq_one_letter_code
_entity_poly.pdbx_strand_id
1 'polypeptide(L)'
;MELDQLKANWQELSKKMENSEIFNRQVTINMLKRNADSSIGKLERFEYFFLALCVVLTGLFSTLLAINDESIFKNESILVTIGVFVLAGIWQAYKIYLLGKIKYESCTTVDLLKRASEFKLMTQARFVVGMVLLIPTIILLVNFQRDMLTREMIVGMVVGGTFGLLIGFRAFLMQWKSIDELIFDLKEIRSYEKE
;
A
#
# COMPACT_ATOMS: atom_id res chain seq x y z
N MET A 1 -35.80 -46.89 -31.25
CA MET A 1 -35.07 -47.21 -30.00
C MET A 1 -33.72 -46.50 -29.89
N GLU A 2 -33.08 -46.12 -31.01
CA GLU A 2 -31.80 -45.38 -30.97
C GLU A 2 -31.95 -43.88 -30.69
N LEU A 3 -33.07 -43.26 -31.12
CA LEU A 3 -33.28 -41.82 -31.01
C LEU A 3 -33.52 -41.35 -29.56
N ASP A 4 -34.23 -42.13 -28.76
CA ASP A 4 -34.49 -41.82 -27.34
C ASP A 4 -33.23 -41.96 -26.48
N GLN A 5 -32.39 -42.96 -26.79
CA GLN A 5 -31.07 -43.10 -26.15
C GLN A 5 -30.13 -41.95 -26.54
N LEU A 6 -30.17 -41.49 -27.80
CA LEU A 6 -29.41 -40.33 -28.24
C LEU A 6 -29.84 -39.06 -27.50
N LYS A 7 -31.16 -38.85 -27.33
CA LYS A 7 -31.74 -37.71 -26.61
C LYS A 7 -31.36 -37.73 -25.12
N ALA A 8 -31.40 -38.91 -24.50
CA ALA A 8 -31.01 -39.09 -23.11
C ALA A 8 -29.51 -38.79 -22.89
N ASN A 9 -28.64 -39.31 -23.77
CA ASN A 9 -27.20 -39.01 -23.73
C ASN A 9 -26.93 -37.52 -23.96
N TRP A 10 -27.66 -36.86 -24.85
CA TRP A 10 -27.50 -35.42 -25.11
C TRP A 10 -27.91 -34.58 -23.90
N GLN A 11 -29.02 -34.92 -23.24
CA GLN A 11 -29.45 -34.26 -22.01
C GLN A 11 -28.46 -34.49 -20.87
N GLU A 12 -27.91 -35.69 -20.74
CA GLU A 12 -26.89 -35.98 -19.72
C GLU A 12 -25.57 -35.23 -19.99
N LEU A 13 -25.13 -35.16 -21.25
CA LEU A 13 -23.95 -34.39 -21.65
C LEU A 13 -24.14 -32.90 -21.39
N SER A 14 -25.31 -32.36 -21.74
CA SER A 14 -25.67 -30.96 -21.49
C SER A 14 -25.64 -30.64 -20.00
N LYS A 15 -26.18 -31.53 -19.16
CA LYS A 15 -26.16 -31.37 -17.70
C LYS A 15 -24.75 -31.44 -17.10
N LYS A 16 -23.91 -32.33 -17.63
CA LYS A 16 -22.50 -32.43 -17.24
C LYS A 16 -21.71 -31.20 -17.65
N MET A 17 -21.99 -30.66 -18.84
CA MET A 17 -21.35 -29.43 -19.34
C MET A 17 -21.77 -28.23 -18.50
N GLU A 18 -23.06 -28.06 -18.21
CA GLU A 18 -23.59 -27.01 -17.33
C GLU A 18 -23.01 -27.09 -15.91
N ASN A 19 -22.98 -28.29 -15.31
CA ASN A 19 -22.35 -28.48 -13.99
C ASN A 19 -20.84 -28.21 -14.02
N SER A 20 -20.16 -28.58 -15.10
CA SER A 20 -18.73 -28.30 -15.28
C SER A 20 -18.47 -26.80 -15.43
N GLU A 21 -19.33 -26.08 -16.13
CA GLU A 21 -19.23 -24.64 -16.32
C GLU A 21 -19.47 -23.86 -15.02
N ILE A 22 -20.51 -24.26 -14.26
CA ILE A 22 -20.79 -23.73 -12.91
C ILE A 22 -19.62 -24.02 -11.96
N PHE A 23 -19.07 -25.24 -11.97
CA PHE A 23 -17.93 -25.60 -11.15
C PHE A 23 -16.68 -24.79 -11.54
N ASN A 24 -16.40 -24.69 -12.83
CA ASN A 24 -15.24 -23.92 -13.32
C ASN A 24 -15.38 -22.43 -12.96
N ARG A 25 -16.59 -21.88 -13.05
CA ARG A 25 -16.91 -20.51 -12.60
C ARG A 25 -16.69 -20.31 -11.10
N GLN A 26 -17.13 -21.25 -10.27
CA GLN A 26 -16.88 -21.21 -8.82
C GLN A 26 -15.39 -21.32 -8.48
N VAL A 27 -14.65 -22.18 -9.17
CA VAL A 27 -13.19 -22.33 -9.01
C VAL A 27 -12.47 -21.03 -9.39
N THR A 28 -12.84 -20.40 -10.51
CA THR A 28 -12.29 -19.11 -10.95
C THR A 28 -12.57 -18.00 -9.94
N ILE A 29 -13.80 -17.90 -9.43
CA ILE A 29 -14.16 -16.91 -8.40
C ILE A 29 -13.35 -17.13 -7.11
N ASN A 30 -13.19 -18.38 -6.68
CA ASN A 30 -12.42 -18.70 -5.49
C ASN A 30 -10.91 -18.43 -5.68
N MET A 31 -10.36 -18.68 -6.87
CA MET A 31 -8.98 -18.29 -7.20
C MET A 31 -8.81 -16.77 -7.18
N LEU A 32 -9.73 -16.01 -7.78
CA LEU A 32 -9.67 -14.56 -7.82
C LEU A 32 -9.81 -13.96 -6.41
N LYS A 33 -10.70 -14.49 -5.56
CA LYS A 33 -10.79 -14.11 -4.13
C LYS A 33 -9.48 -14.36 -3.40
N ARG A 34 -8.87 -15.54 -3.60
CA ARG A 34 -7.59 -15.88 -2.97
C ARG A 34 -6.44 -14.99 -3.44
N ASN A 35 -6.43 -14.60 -4.71
CA ASN A 35 -5.45 -13.66 -5.25
C ASN A 35 -5.64 -12.26 -4.65
N ALA A 36 -6.89 -11.82 -4.53
CA ALA A 36 -7.23 -10.54 -3.94
C ALA A 36 -6.89 -10.48 -2.43
N ASP A 37 -7.13 -11.55 -1.66
CA ASP A 37 -6.65 -11.72 -0.28
C ASP A 37 -5.12 -11.69 -0.17
N SER A 38 -4.43 -12.39 -1.08
CA SER A 38 -2.97 -12.40 -1.14
C SER A 38 -2.39 -11.01 -1.42
N SER A 39 -3.01 -10.26 -2.33
CA SER A 39 -2.63 -8.89 -2.66
C SER A 39 -2.88 -7.92 -1.49
N ILE A 40 -4.00 -8.06 -0.76
CA ILE A 40 -4.24 -7.31 0.47
C ILE A 40 -3.19 -7.64 1.53
N GLY A 41 -2.90 -8.92 1.76
CA GLY A 41 -1.88 -9.34 2.74
C GLY A 41 -0.46 -8.85 2.41
N LYS A 42 -0.12 -8.71 1.12
CA LYS A 42 1.13 -8.06 0.70
C LYS A 42 1.12 -6.56 1.02
N LEU A 43 0.01 -5.89 0.77
CA LEU A 43 -0.18 -4.48 1.11
C LEU A 43 -0.07 -4.24 2.63
N GLU A 44 -0.73 -5.07 3.45
CA GLU A 44 -0.65 -4.97 4.92
C GLU A 44 0.78 -5.10 5.40
N ARG A 45 1.50 -6.15 4.97
CA ARG A 45 2.90 -6.35 5.38
C ARG A 45 3.78 -5.16 5.02
N PHE A 46 3.55 -4.56 3.84
CA PHE A 46 4.28 -3.38 3.42
C PHE A 46 3.95 -2.16 4.29
N GLU A 47 2.67 -1.94 4.59
CA GLU A 47 2.22 -0.83 5.44
C GLU A 47 2.75 -0.98 6.88
N TYR A 48 2.72 -2.20 7.43
CA TYR A 48 3.30 -2.54 8.75
C TYR A 48 4.82 -2.36 8.78
N PHE A 49 5.52 -2.76 7.72
CA PHE A 49 6.96 -2.54 7.60
C PHE A 49 7.31 -1.05 7.64
N PHE A 50 6.57 -0.22 6.89
CA PHE A 50 6.75 1.22 6.93
C PHE A 50 6.44 1.83 8.29
N LEU A 51 5.41 1.34 8.99
CA LEU A 51 5.08 1.79 10.34
C LEU A 51 6.20 1.42 11.33
N ALA A 52 6.70 0.18 11.26
CA ALA A 52 7.83 -0.27 12.09
C ALA A 52 9.08 0.59 11.83
N LEU A 53 9.37 0.90 10.56
CA LEU A 53 10.48 1.76 10.18
C LEU A 53 10.32 3.19 10.75
N CYS A 54 9.12 3.76 10.72
CA CYS A 54 8.84 5.07 11.33
C CYS A 54 9.07 5.05 12.85
N VAL A 55 8.62 4.01 13.54
CA VAL A 55 8.81 3.85 15.01
C VAL A 55 10.30 3.72 15.36
N VAL A 56 11.03 2.87 14.63
CA VAL A 56 12.48 2.68 14.86
C VAL A 56 13.25 3.97 14.63
N LEU A 57 12.98 4.68 13.52
CA LEU A 57 13.64 5.96 13.25
C LEU A 57 13.30 7.01 14.30
N THR A 58 12.05 7.10 14.73
CA THR A 58 11.62 8.02 15.80
C THR A 58 12.36 7.73 17.10
N GLY A 59 12.48 6.45 17.47
CA GLY A 59 13.24 6.01 18.64
C GLY A 59 14.73 6.38 18.55
N LEU A 60 15.37 6.10 17.42
CA LEU A 60 16.77 6.47 17.17
C LEU A 60 17.00 7.98 17.27
N PHE A 61 16.17 8.80 16.62
CA PHE A 61 16.31 10.26 16.69
C PHE A 61 16.03 10.81 18.09
N SER A 62 15.13 10.18 18.86
CA SER A 62 14.88 10.54 20.26
C SER A 62 16.07 10.21 21.16
N THR A 63 16.74 9.08 20.94
CA THR A 63 17.99 8.76 21.67
C THR A 63 19.14 9.69 21.30
N LEU A 64 19.22 10.09 20.02
CA LEU A 64 20.15 11.10 19.55
C LEU A 64 19.90 12.44 20.24
N LEU A 65 18.65 12.87 20.37
CA LEU A 65 18.28 14.09 21.10
C LEU A 65 18.74 14.04 22.58
N ALA A 66 18.66 12.88 23.22
CA ALA A 66 19.02 12.72 24.63
C ALA A 66 20.54 12.67 24.90
N ILE A 67 21.34 12.27 23.91
CA ILE A 67 22.80 12.09 24.04
C ILE A 67 23.58 13.25 23.41
N ASN A 68 22.92 14.08 22.61
CA ASN A 68 23.56 15.14 21.84
C ASN A 68 23.86 16.39 22.69
N ASP A 69 25.14 16.63 22.97
CA ASP A 69 25.66 17.85 23.61
C ASP A 69 25.72 19.07 22.65
N GLU A 70 24.76 19.19 21.73
CA GLU A 70 24.66 20.23 20.68
C GLU A 70 25.86 20.38 19.73
N SER A 71 26.90 19.54 19.83
CA SER A 71 28.13 19.72 19.05
C SER A 71 28.04 19.29 17.58
N ILE A 72 27.11 18.38 17.24
CA ILE A 72 27.01 17.78 15.90
C ILE A 72 25.71 18.22 15.18
N PHE A 73 24.61 18.35 15.91
CA PHE A 73 23.31 18.74 15.36
C PHE A 73 22.57 19.67 16.33
N LYS A 74 21.87 20.70 15.82
CA LYS A 74 20.96 21.49 16.68
C LYS A 74 19.75 20.66 17.07
N ASN A 75 19.39 20.70 18.35
CA ASN A 75 18.25 19.96 18.92
C ASN A 75 16.92 20.28 18.20
N GLU A 76 16.74 21.52 17.75
CA GLU A 76 15.58 21.94 16.95
C GLU A 76 15.42 21.14 15.65
N SER A 77 16.52 20.81 14.98
CA SER A 77 16.50 20.02 13.73
C SER A 77 16.09 18.56 13.97
N ILE A 78 16.53 18.01 15.10
CA ILE A 78 16.18 16.65 15.52
C ILE A 78 14.68 16.61 15.89
N LEU A 79 14.17 17.61 16.60
CA LEU A 79 12.74 17.75 16.94
C LEU A 79 11.85 17.84 15.70
N VAL A 80 12.22 18.66 14.71
CA VAL A 80 11.48 18.76 13.43
C VAL A 80 11.45 17.40 12.73
N THR A 81 12.57 16.68 12.72
CA THR A 81 12.66 15.34 12.09
C THR A 81 11.76 14.33 12.80
N ILE A 82 11.78 14.30 14.14
CA ILE A 82 10.89 13.47 14.96
C ILE A 82 9.42 13.79 14.66
N GLY A 83 9.06 15.08 14.61
CA GLY A 83 7.68 15.50 14.33
C GLY A 83 7.16 14.99 12.99
N VAL A 84 7.98 15.04 11.94
CA VAL A 84 7.63 14.52 10.61
C VAL A 84 7.42 13.01 10.64
N PHE A 85 8.29 12.25 11.33
CA PHE A 85 8.14 10.80 11.43
C PHE A 85 6.92 10.38 12.26
N VAL A 86 6.60 11.12 13.32
CA VAL A 86 5.38 10.87 14.13
C VAL A 86 4.12 11.12 13.31
N LEU A 87 4.04 12.24 12.58
CA LEU A 87 2.91 12.54 11.70
C LEU A 87 2.77 11.49 10.58
N ALA A 88 3.89 11.08 9.98
CA ALA A 88 3.91 10.00 8.99
C ALA A 88 3.41 8.67 9.60
N GLY A 89 3.83 8.34 10.82
CA GLY A 89 3.40 7.14 11.54
C GLY A 89 1.91 7.13 11.86
N ILE A 90 1.34 8.27 12.30
CA ILE A 90 -0.11 8.42 12.56
C ILE A 90 -0.90 8.19 11.28
N TRP A 91 -0.47 8.79 10.17
CA TRP A 91 -1.11 8.61 8.87
C TRP A 91 -1.02 7.15 8.37
N GLN A 92 0.12 6.50 8.59
CA GLN A 92 0.35 5.10 8.25
C GLN A 92 -0.55 4.17 9.07
N ALA A 93 -0.71 4.42 10.37
CA ALA A 93 -1.61 3.68 11.25
C ALA A 93 -3.09 3.81 10.81
N TYR A 94 -3.50 5.01 10.40
CA TYR A 94 -4.85 5.25 9.87
C TYR A 94 -5.13 4.43 8.60
N LYS A 95 -4.14 4.32 7.70
CA LYS A 95 -4.27 3.47 6.50
C LYS A 95 -4.38 1.99 6.83
N ILE A 96 -3.58 1.48 7.76
CA ILE A 96 -3.66 0.09 8.22
C ILE A 96 -5.04 -0.19 8.82
N TYR A 97 -5.57 0.73 9.64
CA TYR A 97 -6.92 0.62 10.18
C TYR A 97 -7.99 0.56 9.08
N LEU A 98 -7.86 1.39 8.04
CA LEU A 98 -8.79 1.37 6.91
C LEU A 98 -8.67 0.09 6.08
N LEU A 99 -7.45 -0.43 5.90
CA LEU A 99 -7.20 -1.68 5.18
C LEU A 99 -7.75 -2.89 5.94
N GLY A 100 -7.62 -2.91 7.28
CA GLY A 100 -8.17 -3.96 8.14
C GLY A 100 -9.71 -4.01 8.16
N LYS A 101 -10.39 -2.97 7.66
CA LYS A 101 -11.85 -2.99 7.42
C LYS A 101 -12.23 -3.68 6.12
N ILE A 102 -11.29 -3.98 5.22
CA ILE A 102 -11.53 -4.70 3.97
C ILE A 102 -11.58 -6.21 4.27
N LYS A 103 -12.67 -6.69 4.86
CA LYS A 103 -12.92 -8.13 5.10
C LYS A 103 -13.96 -8.67 4.10
N TYR A 104 -13.54 -9.62 3.27
CA TYR A 104 -14.37 -10.30 2.26
C TYR A 104 -15.60 -11.02 2.83
N GLU A 105 -15.57 -11.43 4.10
CA GLU A 105 -16.67 -12.20 4.73
C GLU A 105 -17.96 -11.40 4.95
N SER A 106 -17.95 -10.07 4.80
CA SER A 106 -19.08 -9.23 5.22
C SER A 106 -19.53 -8.17 4.19
N CYS A 107 -18.83 -8.05 3.06
CA CYS A 107 -19.08 -6.96 2.09
C CYS A 107 -19.28 -7.50 0.67
N THR A 108 -20.24 -6.92 -0.05
CA THR A 108 -20.49 -7.21 -1.47
C THR A 108 -19.29 -6.79 -2.33
N THR A 109 -19.04 -7.46 -3.46
CA THR A 109 -17.95 -7.18 -4.42
C THR A 109 -17.89 -5.70 -4.85
N VAL A 110 -19.03 -5.00 -4.87
CA VAL A 110 -19.13 -3.56 -5.16
C VAL A 110 -18.51 -2.69 -4.05
N ASP A 111 -18.69 -3.05 -2.78
CA ASP A 111 -18.11 -2.31 -1.64
C ASP A 111 -16.60 -2.53 -1.54
N LEU A 112 -16.13 -3.74 -1.89
CA LEU A 112 -14.71 -4.05 -1.99
C LEU A 112 -14.02 -3.21 -3.06
N LEU A 113 -14.65 -3.07 -4.25
CA LEU A 113 -14.14 -2.23 -5.34
C LEU A 113 -14.09 -0.74 -4.95
N LYS A 114 -15.11 -0.26 -4.24
CA LYS A 114 -15.18 1.13 -3.77
C LYS A 114 -14.08 1.43 -2.75
N ARG A 115 -13.87 0.55 -1.77
CA ARG A 115 -12.80 0.69 -0.76
C ARG A 115 -11.40 0.56 -1.35
N ALA A 116 -11.19 -0.34 -2.30
CA ALA A 116 -9.93 -0.42 -3.04
C ALA A 116 -9.63 0.86 -3.83
N SER A 117 -10.65 1.48 -4.42
CA SER A 117 -10.53 2.76 -5.14
C SER A 117 -10.26 3.94 -4.19
N GLU A 118 -10.92 3.98 -3.03
CA GLU A 118 -10.64 4.97 -1.98
C GLU A 118 -9.21 4.82 -1.44
N PHE A 119 -8.73 3.59 -1.26
CA PHE A 119 -7.35 3.32 -0.87
C PHE A 119 -6.33 3.78 -1.91
N LYS A 120 -6.64 3.62 -3.21
CA LYS A 120 -5.82 4.16 -4.32
C LYS A 120 -5.73 5.68 -4.26
N LEU A 121 -6.86 6.36 -4.06
CA LEU A 121 -6.91 7.82 -3.92
C LEU A 121 -6.13 8.30 -2.67
N MET A 122 -6.26 7.62 -1.53
CA MET A 122 -5.46 7.94 -0.34
C MET A 122 -3.96 7.68 -0.54
N THR A 123 -3.59 6.72 -1.38
CA THR A 123 -2.20 6.44 -1.72
C THR A 123 -1.61 7.52 -2.64
N GLN A 124 -2.39 8.03 -3.61
CA GLN A 124 -2.03 9.23 -4.37
C GLN A 124 -1.90 10.46 -3.47
N ALA A 125 -2.90 10.69 -2.61
CA ALA A 125 -2.91 11.82 -1.69
C ALA A 125 -1.67 11.81 -0.78
N ARG A 126 -1.26 10.64 -0.26
CA ARG A 126 -0.01 10.51 0.53
C ARG A 126 1.22 10.95 -0.26
N PHE A 127 1.33 10.54 -1.53
CA PHE A 127 2.48 10.90 -2.36
C PHE A 127 2.54 12.41 -2.63
N VAL A 128 1.40 13.01 -2.98
CA VAL A 128 1.31 14.46 -3.23
C VAL A 128 1.59 15.25 -1.95
N VAL A 129 0.91 14.92 -0.85
CA VAL A 129 1.11 15.59 0.46
C VAL A 129 2.55 15.40 0.91
N GLY A 130 3.11 14.18 0.80
CA GLY A 130 4.48 13.89 1.17
C GLY A 130 5.50 14.71 0.38
N MET A 131 5.34 14.84 -0.93
CA MET A 131 6.20 15.67 -1.78
C MET A 131 6.09 17.16 -1.44
N VAL A 132 4.88 17.65 -1.19
CA VAL A 132 4.64 19.05 -0.79
C VAL A 132 5.24 19.34 0.58
N LEU A 133 5.19 18.39 1.53
CA LEU A 133 5.77 18.53 2.87
C LEU A 133 7.30 18.40 2.89
N LEU A 134 7.88 17.69 1.91
CA LEU A 134 9.31 17.48 1.80
C LEU A 134 10.07 18.82 1.63
N ILE A 135 9.55 19.69 0.76
CA ILE A 135 10.15 21.00 0.45
C ILE A 135 10.30 21.91 1.69
N PRO A 136 9.23 22.24 2.46
CA PRO A 136 9.35 23.06 3.65
C PRO A 136 10.16 22.38 4.77
N THR A 137 10.15 21.05 4.85
CA THR A 137 10.96 20.32 5.83
C THR A 137 12.47 20.49 5.55
N ILE A 138 12.88 20.41 4.27
CA ILE A 138 14.27 20.67 3.88
C ILE A 138 14.64 22.13 4.17
N ILE A 139 13.76 23.09 3.85
CA ILE A 139 14.02 24.52 4.11
C ILE A 139 14.21 24.79 5.61
N LEU A 140 13.36 24.21 6.46
CA LEU A 140 13.48 24.33 7.92
C LEU A 140 14.78 23.71 8.43
N LEU A 141 15.15 22.51 7.96
CA LEU A 141 16.41 21.86 8.34
C LEU A 141 17.62 22.70 7.96
N VAL A 142 17.65 23.25 6.74
CA VAL A 142 18.76 24.09 6.27
C VAL A 142 18.84 25.40 7.07
N ASN A 143 17.71 26.01 7.43
CA ASN A 143 17.69 27.22 8.25
C ASN A 143 18.18 26.97 9.68
N PHE A 144 17.75 25.89 10.33
CA PHE A 144 18.19 25.57 11.68
C PHE A 144 19.68 25.18 11.72
N GLN A 145 20.16 24.43 10.73
CA GLN A 145 21.55 23.94 10.68
C GLN A 145 22.52 24.87 9.95
N ARG A 146 22.09 26.06 9.54
CA ARG A 146 22.88 26.98 8.69
C ARG A 146 24.28 27.27 9.22
N ASP A 147 24.43 27.37 10.54
CA ASP A 147 25.70 27.69 11.20
C ASP A 147 26.66 26.50 11.34
N MET A 148 26.14 25.26 11.23
CA MET A 148 26.89 24.01 11.40
C MET A 148 27.03 23.19 10.11
N LEU A 149 26.44 23.65 9.00
CA LEU A 149 26.48 22.98 7.71
C LEU A 149 27.88 23.04 7.09
N THR A 150 28.65 21.98 7.27
CA THR A 150 29.89 21.74 6.53
C THR A 150 29.59 21.28 5.10
N ARG A 151 30.54 21.53 4.18
CA ARG A 151 30.42 21.13 2.77
C ARG A 151 30.17 19.63 2.60
N GLU A 152 30.71 18.80 3.49
CA GLU A 152 30.51 17.35 3.50
C GLU A 152 29.07 16.96 3.87
N MET A 153 28.45 17.64 4.85
CA MET A 153 27.05 17.41 5.24
C MET A 153 26.08 17.80 4.12
N ILE A 154 26.36 18.87 3.38
CA ILE A 154 25.53 19.27 2.22
C ILE A 154 25.55 18.20 1.13
N VAL A 155 26.74 17.67 0.80
CA VAL A 155 26.88 16.57 -0.16
C VAL A 155 26.16 15.32 0.35
N GLY A 156 26.31 14.98 1.63
CA GLY A 156 25.59 13.87 2.26
C GLY A 156 24.08 14.03 2.22
N MET A 157 23.56 15.25 2.41
CA MET A 157 22.12 15.54 2.37
C MET A 157 21.55 15.45 0.95
N VAL A 158 22.30 15.91 -0.06
CA VAL A 158 21.90 15.80 -1.48
C VAL A 158 21.95 14.35 -1.95
N VAL A 159 23.02 13.63 -1.63
CA VAL A 159 23.16 12.20 -1.98
C VAL A 159 22.11 11.37 -1.24
N GLY A 160 21.98 11.54 0.07
CA GLY A 160 20.96 10.84 0.86
C GLY A 160 19.53 11.17 0.42
N GLY A 161 19.25 12.43 0.12
CA GLY A 161 17.95 12.88 -0.38
C GLY A 161 17.58 12.29 -1.74
N THR A 162 18.55 12.25 -2.67
CA THR A 162 18.33 11.64 -4.00
C THR A 162 18.13 10.12 -3.92
N PHE A 163 18.93 9.42 -3.12
CA PHE A 163 18.73 7.98 -2.87
C PHE A 163 17.39 7.70 -2.20
N GLY A 164 17.01 8.49 -1.18
CA GLY A 164 15.73 8.38 -0.50
C GLY A 164 14.54 8.59 -1.43
N LEU A 165 14.63 9.59 -2.33
CA LEU A 165 13.61 9.84 -3.35
C LEU A 165 13.49 8.68 -4.35
N LEU A 166 14.61 8.12 -4.82
CA LEU A 166 14.59 6.99 -5.75
C LEU A 166 13.96 5.74 -5.13
N ILE A 167 14.33 5.42 -3.88
CA ILE A 167 13.77 4.29 -3.15
C ILE A 167 12.27 4.52 -2.90
N GLY A 168 11.89 5.72 -2.44
CA GLY A 168 10.50 6.09 -2.19
C GLY A 168 9.64 6.06 -3.46
N PHE A 169 10.18 6.51 -4.58
CA PHE A 169 9.49 6.47 -5.88
C PHE A 169 9.30 5.04 -6.38
N ARG A 170 10.33 4.18 -6.28
CA ARG A 170 10.22 2.77 -6.66
C ARG A 170 9.22 2.02 -5.78
N ALA A 171 9.27 2.26 -4.47
CA ALA A 171 8.30 1.73 -3.51
C ALA A 171 6.87 2.14 -3.87
N PHE A 172 6.66 3.42 -4.23
CA PHE A 172 5.37 3.92 -4.67
C PHE A 172 4.87 3.21 -5.95
N LEU A 173 5.72 3.03 -6.97
CA LEU A 173 5.33 2.33 -8.20
C LEU A 173 4.97 0.87 -7.96
N MET A 174 5.70 0.18 -7.07
CA MET A 174 5.40 -1.21 -6.74
C MET A 174 4.06 -1.36 -6.01
N GLN A 175 3.79 -0.44 -5.08
CA GLN A 175 2.51 -0.36 -4.38
C GLN A 175 1.37 0.00 -5.33
N TRP A 176 1.61 0.92 -6.27
CA TRP A 176 0.67 1.29 -7.32
C TRP A 176 0.25 0.10 -8.18
N LYS A 177 1.24 -0.65 -8.68
CA LYS A 177 1.00 -1.83 -9.51
C LYS A 177 0.17 -2.89 -8.78
N SER A 178 0.48 -3.12 -7.50
CA SER A 178 -0.27 -4.06 -6.65
C SER A 178 -1.72 -3.64 -6.45
N ILE A 179 -2.00 -2.33 -6.34
CA ILE A 179 -3.35 -1.80 -6.23
C ILE A 179 -4.11 -1.92 -7.56
N ASP A 180 -3.44 -1.65 -8.69
CA ASP A 180 -4.06 -1.78 -10.02
C ASP A 180 -4.40 -3.24 -10.35
N GLU A 181 -3.53 -4.20 -10.01
CA GLU A 181 -3.81 -5.63 -10.11
C GLU A 181 -5.02 -6.03 -9.25
N LEU A 182 -5.08 -5.55 -7.99
CA LEU A 182 -6.24 -5.82 -7.11
C LEU A 182 -7.56 -5.27 -7.69
N ILE A 183 -7.56 -4.07 -8.27
CA ILE A 183 -8.75 -3.47 -8.88
C ILE A 183 -9.16 -4.24 -10.14
N PHE A 184 -8.19 -4.68 -10.95
CA PHE A 184 -8.44 -5.49 -12.14
C PHE A 184 -9.13 -6.81 -11.77
N ASP A 185 -8.55 -7.56 -10.82
CA ASP A 185 -9.10 -8.83 -10.33
C ASP A 185 -10.54 -8.65 -9.80
N LEU A 186 -10.78 -7.61 -8.99
CA LEU A 186 -12.12 -7.31 -8.45
C LEU A 186 -13.14 -6.95 -9.55
N LYS A 187 -12.70 -6.29 -10.63
CA LYS A 187 -13.57 -5.92 -11.76
C LYS A 187 -13.92 -7.16 -12.60
N GLU A 188 -12.99 -8.08 -12.76
CA GLU A 188 -13.19 -9.36 -13.45
C GLU A 188 -14.16 -10.27 -12.68
N ILE A 189 -14.02 -10.38 -11.35
CA ILE A 189 -15.00 -11.08 -10.51
C ILE A 189 -16.42 -10.52 -10.73
N ARG A 190 -16.54 -9.20 -10.80
CA ARG A 190 -17.85 -8.54 -10.98
C ARG A 190 -18.48 -8.82 -12.35
N SER A 191 -17.69 -8.94 -13.43
CA SER A 191 -18.24 -9.35 -14.74
C SER A 191 -18.76 -10.78 -14.68
N TYR A 192 -18.04 -11.68 -14.01
CA TYR A 192 -18.46 -13.05 -13.78
C TYR A 192 -19.61 -13.20 -12.77
N GLU A 193 -20.05 -12.15 -12.05
CA GLU A 193 -21.26 -12.19 -11.20
C GLU A 193 -22.52 -11.71 -11.93
N LYS A 194 -22.36 -11.00 -13.07
CA LYS A 194 -23.47 -10.41 -13.84
C LYS A 194 -23.96 -11.26 -15.00
N GLU A 195 -23.16 -12.22 -15.48
CA GLU A 195 -23.58 -13.26 -16.45
C GLU A 195 -24.34 -14.41 -15.80
#